data_AF-A0A7U9S2D4-F1
#
_entry.id   AF-A0A7U9S2D4-F1
#
_cell.length_a   1.000
_cell.length_b   1.000
_cell.length_c   1.000
_cell.angle_alpha   90.00
_cell.angle_beta   90.00
_cell.angle_gamma   90.00
#
_symmetry.space_group_name_H-M   'P 1'
#
loop_
_entity.id
_entity.type
_entity.pdbx_description
1 polymer ?
#
loop_
_entity_poly.entity_id
_entity_poly.type
_entity_poly.pdbx_seq_one_letter_code
_entity_poly.pdbx_strand_id
1 'polypeptide(L)'
;MDVPHNIQKAELDYKHENYDKPDNRTYKVSIDIVDEMIKAFSNAHRPLMIIGGGAGSKDARLQLENLLKKWNVPVVTTLRGLDIVSHREKNFIGFGGIYGNRASNFAIKYSDVILVCGARLDERFICTSDKEFINKKKVYHIDVDTVELGRIINNETKLESNLEAFLECLLERSVPILEEVHPDYAHE
;
A
#
# COMPACT_ATOMS: atom_id res chain seq x y z
N MET A 1 -15.25 -2.20 25.27
CA MET A 1 -16.57 -1.72 25.74
C MET A 1 -16.74 -2.31 27.12
N ASP A 2 -16.91 -1.48 28.15
CA ASP A 2 -17.19 -1.95 29.50
C ASP A 2 -18.70 -1.95 29.71
N VAL A 3 -19.26 -3.08 30.13
CA VAL A 3 -20.70 -3.26 30.30
C VAL A 3 -20.94 -3.73 31.73
N PRO A 4 -21.57 -2.92 32.60
CA PRO A 4 -21.82 -3.29 33.99
C PRO A 4 -22.64 -4.58 34.15
N HIS A 5 -22.38 -5.33 35.22
CA HIS A 5 -23.00 -6.64 35.48
C HIS A 5 -24.53 -6.59 35.57
N ASN A 6 -25.09 -5.52 36.11
CA ASN A 6 -26.53 -5.32 36.20
C ASN A 6 -27.17 -5.07 34.82
N ILE A 7 -26.43 -4.47 33.88
CA ILE A 7 -26.87 -4.25 32.50
C ILE A 7 -26.80 -5.56 31.70
N GLN A 8 -25.77 -6.38 31.92
CA GLN A 8 -25.66 -7.70 31.26
C GLN A 8 -26.76 -8.68 31.66
N LYS A 9 -27.26 -8.57 32.90
CA LYS A 9 -28.30 -9.44 33.47
C LYS A 9 -29.72 -8.92 33.30
N ALA A 10 -29.89 -7.71 32.78
CA ALA A 10 -31.22 -7.14 32.61
C ALA A 10 -32.01 -7.97 31.59
N GLU A 11 -33.21 -8.40 31.97
CA GLU A 11 -34.14 -8.98 31.00
C GLU A 11 -34.62 -7.88 30.05
N LEU A 12 -34.49 -8.12 28.75
CA LEU A 12 -34.91 -7.20 27.70
C LEU A 12 -35.96 -7.90 26.85
N ASP A 13 -37.07 -7.22 26.59
CA ASP A 13 -37.99 -7.60 25.50
C ASP A 13 -37.36 -7.18 24.16
N TYR A 14 -36.24 -7.84 23.83
CA TYR A 14 -35.44 -7.54 22.65
C TYR A 14 -36.03 -8.28 21.46
N LYS A 15 -36.65 -7.53 20.55
CA LYS A 15 -36.98 -8.03 19.21
C LYS A 15 -35.73 -7.86 18.35
N HIS A 16 -35.25 -8.97 17.80
CA HIS A 16 -34.14 -8.94 16.85
C HIS A 16 -34.61 -8.25 15.57
N GLU A 17 -34.44 -6.94 15.49
CA GLU A 17 -34.54 -6.20 14.25
C GLU A 17 -33.35 -6.57 13.36
N ASN A 18 -33.52 -6.50 12.04
CA ASN A 18 -32.38 -6.65 11.14
C ASN A 18 -31.41 -5.52 11.46
N TYR A 19 -30.24 -5.88 11.98
CA TYR A 19 -29.16 -4.91 12.14
C TYR A 19 -28.79 -4.41 10.76
N ASP A 20 -29.05 -3.14 10.49
CA ASP A 20 -28.49 -2.47 9.32
C ASP A 20 -26.97 -2.60 9.44
N LYS A 21 -26.38 -3.40 8.55
CA LYS A 21 -24.92 -3.45 8.45
C LYS A 21 -24.44 -2.00 8.29
N PRO A 22 -23.40 -1.58 9.01
CA PRO A 22 -22.84 -0.25 8.83
C PRO A 22 -22.59 -0.06 7.33
N ASP A 23 -22.97 1.12 6.83
CA ASP A 23 -22.90 1.43 5.42
C ASP A 23 -21.50 1.09 4.90
N ASN A 24 -21.42 0.27 3.86
CA ASN A 24 -20.15 -0.04 3.23
C ASN A 24 -19.65 1.27 2.64
N ARG A 25 -18.71 1.94 3.33
CA ARG A 25 -18.07 3.15 2.83
C ARG A 25 -17.64 2.89 1.39
N THR A 26 -18.35 3.51 0.45
CA THR A 26 -18.09 3.34 -0.96
C THR A 26 -16.96 4.28 -1.31
N TYR A 27 -15.75 3.74 -1.37
CA TYR A 27 -14.58 4.50 -1.78
C TYR A 27 -14.60 4.67 -3.30
N LYS A 28 -14.62 5.93 -3.77
CA LYS A 28 -14.50 6.22 -5.20
C LYS A 28 -13.03 6.26 -5.58
N VAL A 29 -12.62 5.35 -6.46
CA VAL A 29 -11.29 5.40 -7.08
C VAL A 29 -11.30 6.48 -8.16
N SER A 30 -10.42 7.47 -8.03
CA SER A 30 -10.27 8.50 -9.06
C SER A 30 -9.53 7.94 -10.27
N ILE A 31 -10.27 7.74 -11.36
CA ILE A 31 -9.77 7.19 -12.62
C ILE A 31 -8.63 8.05 -13.18
N ASP A 32 -8.79 9.39 -13.17
CA ASP A 32 -7.80 10.31 -13.72
C ASP A 32 -6.46 10.19 -12.99
N ILE A 33 -6.49 10.01 -11.67
CA ILE A 33 -5.28 9.85 -10.86
C ILE A 33 -4.63 8.48 -11.13
N VAL A 34 -5.42 7.42 -11.29
CA VAL A 34 -4.90 6.09 -11.63
C VAL A 34 -4.22 6.12 -13.00
N ASP A 35 -4.82 6.76 -13.99
CA ASP A 35 -4.25 6.88 -15.34
C ASP A 35 -2.97 7.75 -15.33
N GLU A 36 -2.95 8.82 -14.53
CA GLU A 36 -1.74 9.63 -14.31
C GLU A 36 -0.63 8.84 -13.63
N MET A 37 -0.97 8.02 -12.62
CA MET A 37 -0.05 7.12 -11.94
C MET A 37 0.53 6.09 -12.90
N ILE A 38 -0.31 5.41 -13.69
CA ILE A 38 0.15 4.44 -14.67
C ILE A 38 1.13 5.10 -15.64
N LYS A 39 0.81 6.30 -16.16
CA LYS A 39 1.74 7.07 -17.00
C LYS A 39 3.03 7.42 -16.29
N ALA A 40 2.99 7.79 -15.01
CA ALA A 40 4.19 8.08 -14.24
C ALA A 40 5.08 6.84 -14.10
N PHE A 41 4.49 5.68 -13.79
CA PHE A 41 5.20 4.41 -13.72
C PHE A 41 5.76 3.95 -15.07
N SER A 42 5.05 4.16 -16.17
CA SER A 42 5.55 3.86 -17.53
C SER A 42 6.79 4.67 -17.90
N ASN A 43 6.92 5.90 -17.38
CA ASN A 43 8.05 6.79 -17.64
C ASN A 43 9.11 6.76 -16.51
N ALA A 44 8.90 5.95 -15.47
CA ALA A 44 9.79 5.84 -14.34
C ALA A 44 11.01 4.99 -14.71
N HIS A 45 12.19 5.43 -14.30
CA HIS A 45 13.42 4.67 -14.44
C HIS A 45 13.59 3.67 -13.30
N ARG A 46 13.10 4.00 -12.09
CA ARG A 46 13.21 3.17 -10.89
C ARG A 46 11.89 3.16 -10.11
N PRO A 47 10.80 2.61 -10.71
CA PRO A 47 9.52 2.48 -10.01
C PRO A 47 9.63 1.49 -8.85
N LEU A 48 8.88 1.75 -7.79
CA LEU A 48 8.85 0.90 -6.60
C LEU A 48 7.44 0.81 -6.03
N MET A 49 7.05 -0.38 -5.60
CA MET A 49 5.84 -0.57 -4.81
C MET A 49 6.19 -0.89 -3.35
N ILE A 50 5.50 -0.23 -2.42
CA ILE A 50 5.61 -0.46 -0.98
C ILE A 50 4.30 -1.06 -0.49
N ILE A 51 4.33 -2.30 -0.01
CA ILE A 51 3.14 -2.98 0.52
C ILE A 51 3.14 -2.96 2.05
N GLY A 52 2.08 -2.38 2.60
CA GLY A 52 1.82 -2.31 4.04
C GLY A 52 0.87 -3.38 4.54
N GLY A 53 0.68 -3.41 5.86
CA GLY A 53 -0.26 -4.35 6.51
C GLY A 53 -1.74 -4.13 6.16
N GLY A 54 -2.09 -2.99 5.55
CA GLY A 54 -3.45 -2.72 5.06
C GLY A 54 -3.87 -3.60 3.88
N ALA A 55 -2.92 -4.29 3.24
CA ALA A 55 -3.18 -5.21 2.14
C ALA A 55 -3.44 -6.67 2.57
N GLY A 56 -3.79 -6.90 3.84
CA GLY A 56 -3.84 -8.24 4.42
C GLY A 56 -5.07 -9.09 4.05
N SER A 57 -6.09 -8.50 3.42
CA SER A 57 -7.29 -9.23 3.05
C SER A 57 -6.99 -10.31 1.99
N LYS A 58 -7.82 -11.36 1.96
CA LYS A 58 -7.65 -12.47 1.02
C LYS A 58 -7.73 -11.99 -0.44
N ASP A 59 -8.66 -11.07 -0.72
CA ASP A 59 -8.90 -10.58 -2.07
C ASP A 59 -7.77 -9.62 -2.51
N ALA A 60 -7.33 -8.71 -1.62
CA ALA A 60 -6.19 -7.84 -1.91
C ALA A 60 -4.90 -8.64 -2.16
N ARG A 61 -4.63 -9.70 -1.38
CA ARG A 61 -3.49 -10.61 -1.61
C ARG A 61 -3.52 -11.24 -3.00
N LEU A 62 -4.67 -11.80 -3.41
CA LEU A 62 -4.83 -12.42 -4.73
C LEU A 62 -4.66 -11.39 -5.85
N GLN A 63 -5.24 -10.21 -5.70
CA GLN A 63 -5.10 -9.11 -6.67
C GLN A 63 -3.64 -8.64 -6.77
N LEU A 64 -2.94 -8.49 -5.65
CA LEU A 64 -1.52 -8.15 -5.63
C LEU A 64 -0.67 -9.19 -6.32
N GLU A 65 -0.85 -10.49 -6.03
CA GLU A 65 -0.11 -11.56 -6.73
C GLU A 65 -0.30 -11.49 -8.25
N ASN A 66 -1.53 -11.24 -8.71
CA ASN A 66 -1.82 -11.09 -10.14
C ASN A 66 -1.21 -9.82 -10.72
N LEU A 67 -1.25 -8.71 -9.98
CA LEU A 67 -0.68 -7.44 -10.38
C LEU A 67 0.85 -7.53 -10.52
N LEU A 68 1.53 -8.13 -9.54
CA LEU A 68 2.99 -8.25 -9.53
C LEU A 68 3.51 -9.10 -10.71
N LYS A 69 2.78 -10.15 -11.09
CA LYS A 69 3.10 -10.97 -12.28
C LYS A 69 2.96 -10.20 -13.58
N LYS A 70 1.99 -9.27 -13.68
CA LYS A 70 1.71 -8.49 -14.89
C LYS A 70 2.60 -7.25 -15.02
N TRP A 71 2.75 -6.50 -13.93
CA TRP A 71 3.40 -5.19 -13.94
C TRP A 71 4.93 -5.28 -13.92
N ASN A 72 5.47 -6.38 -13.38
CA ASN A 72 6.91 -6.60 -13.23
C ASN A 72 7.62 -5.47 -12.42
N VAL A 73 6.96 -4.87 -11.42
CA VAL A 73 7.53 -3.79 -10.58
C VAL A 73 8.29 -4.35 -9.35
N PRO A 74 9.41 -3.72 -8.92
CA PRO A 74 10.05 -3.95 -7.62
C PRO A 74 9.13 -3.79 -6.43
N VAL A 75 9.23 -4.71 -5.47
CA VAL A 75 8.38 -4.70 -4.28
C VAL A 75 9.22 -4.69 -3.02
N VAL A 76 8.92 -3.73 -2.16
CA VAL A 76 9.35 -3.70 -0.77
C VAL A 76 8.12 -3.80 0.12
N THR A 77 8.22 -4.52 1.23
CA THR A 77 7.16 -4.56 2.24
C THR A 77 7.54 -3.74 3.46
N THR A 78 6.53 -3.28 4.20
CA THR A 78 6.73 -2.96 5.62
C THR A 78 6.88 -4.26 6.41
N LEU A 79 7.39 -4.18 7.65
CA LEU A 79 7.39 -5.35 8.54
C LEU A 79 6.00 -6.00 8.67
N ARG A 80 4.93 -5.18 8.67
CA ARG A 80 3.54 -5.66 8.76
C ARG A 80 2.98 -6.22 7.44
N GLY A 81 3.66 -5.99 6.32
CA GLY A 81 3.28 -6.54 5.03
C GLY A 81 4.15 -7.73 4.60
N LEU A 82 5.06 -8.19 5.47
CA LEU A 82 6.02 -9.24 5.13
C LEU A 82 5.34 -10.58 4.78
N ASP A 83 4.19 -10.88 5.39
CA ASP A 83 3.40 -12.08 5.14
C ASP A 83 2.40 -11.91 3.97
N ILE A 84 2.34 -10.75 3.33
CA ILE A 84 1.39 -10.45 2.26
C ILE A 84 1.96 -10.83 0.90
N VAL A 85 3.26 -10.65 0.70
CA VAL A 85 3.96 -10.95 -0.55
C VAL A 85 4.75 -12.24 -0.38
N SER A 86 4.63 -13.16 -1.34
CA SER A 86 5.44 -14.37 -1.32
C SER A 86 6.93 -14.04 -1.46
N HIS A 87 7.76 -14.62 -0.59
CA HIS A 87 9.22 -14.52 -0.68
C HIS A 87 9.81 -15.10 -1.98
N ARG A 88 9.00 -15.83 -2.76
CA ARG A 88 9.39 -16.39 -4.06
C ARG A 88 9.03 -15.47 -5.23
N GLU A 89 8.35 -14.34 -4.97
CA GLU A 89 8.08 -13.36 -6.02
C GLU A 89 9.39 -12.81 -6.59
N LYS A 90 9.52 -12.83 -7.91
CA LYS A 90 10.75 -12.49 -8.63
C LYS A 90 11.28 -11.10 -8.26
N ASN A 91 10.38 -10.14 -8.10
CA ASN A 91 10.72 -8.74 -7.86
C ASN A 91 10.60 -8.33 -6.39
N PHE A 92 10.45 -9.29 -5.48
CA PHE A 92 10.41 -9.01 -4.05
C PHE A 92 11.83 -8.81 -3.50
N ILE A 93 12.10 -7.60 -2.99
CA ILE A 93 13.42 -7.19 -2.50
C ILE A 93 13.60 -7.55 -1.03
N GLY A 94 12.51 -7.55 -0.26
CA GLY A 94 12.53 -7.70 1.20
C GLY A 94 11.71 -6.60 1.88
N PHE A 95 11.93 -6.42 3.19
CA PHE A 95 11.23 -5.39 3.96
C PHE A 95 12.14 -4.19 4.26
N GLY A 96 11.56 -2.99 4.25
CA GLY A 96 12.26 -1.74 4.53
C GLY A 96 12.17 -1.29 5.99
N GLY A 97 12.93 -0.26 6.33
CA GLY A 97 12.97 0.40 7.65
C GLY A 97 14.26 0.20 8.41
N ILE A 98 14.29 0.68 9.67
CA ILE A 98 15.47 0.64 10.55
C ILE A 98 16.01 -0.77 10.83
N TYR A 99 15.15 -1.79 10.78
CA TYR A 99 15.52 -3.21 10.91
C TYR A 99 15.42 -3.95 9.58
N GLY A 100 15.15 -3.22 8.49
CA GLY A 100 14.92 -3.75 7.15
C GLY A 100 16.19 -4.17 6.43
N ASN A 101 15.99 -4.83 5.29
CA ASN A 101 17.08 -5.21 4.40
C ASN A 101 17.74 -3.96 3.80
N ARG A 102 19.08 -3.98 3.72
CA ARG A 102 19.85 -2.89 3.09
C ARG A 102 19.41 -2.65 1.65
N ALA A 103 19.15 -3.72 0.89
CA ALA A 103 18.65 -3.64 -0.48
C ALA A 103 17.29 -2.93 -0.57
N SER A 104 16.35 -3.23 0.33
CA SER A 104 15.04 -2.58 0.38
C SER A 104 15.17 -1.08 0.68
N ASN A 105 16.04 -0.71 1.62
CA ASN A 105 16.26 0.70 1.95
C ASN A 105 16.92 1.47 0.80
N PHE A 106 17.84 0.84 0.06
CA PHE A 106 18.37 1.45 -1.17
C PHE A 106 17.34 1.56 -2.28
N ALA A 107 16.48 0.55 -2.45
CA ALA A 107 15.39 0.61 -3.42
C ALA A 107 14.46 1.79 -3.13
N ILE A 108 14.09 1.99 -1.87
CA ILE A 108 13.33 3.16 -1.42
C ILE A 108 14.12 4.45 -1.68
N LYS A 109 15.42 4.48 -1.37
CA LYS A 109 16.25 5.68 -1.50
C LYS A 109 16.44 6.12 -2.96
N TYR A 110 16.58 5.19 -3.90
CA TYR A 110 16.92 5.48 -5.30
C TYR A 110 15.73 5.43 -6.26
N SER A 111 14.55 5.05 -5.81
CA SER A 111 13.34 5.11 -6.63
C SER A 111 13.00 6.54 -7.05
N ASP A 112 12.36 6.71 -8.20
CA ASP A 112 11.87 7.99 -8.69
C ASP A 112 10.35 8.11 -8.54
N VAL A 113 9.63 6.99 -8.68
CA VAL A 113 8.19 6.87 -8.45
C VAL A 113 7.90 5.75 -7.45
N ILE A 114 7.05 6.03 -6.45
CA ILE A 114 6.64 5.06 -5.43
C ILE A 114 5.11 4.96 -5.38
N LEU A 115 4.59 3.73 -5.35
CA LEU A 115 3.20 3.43 -4.99
C LEU A 115 3.17 2.77 -3.61
N VAL A 116 2.49 3.40 -2.67
CA VAL A 116 2.34 2.91 -1.29
C VAL A 116 0.94 2.32 -1.13
N CYS A 117 0.88 1.02 -0.87
CA CYS A 117 -0.33 0.23 -0.73
C CYS A 117 -0.65 -0.08 0.74
N GLY A 118 -1.57 0.66 1.35
CA GLY A 118 -2.10 0.39 2.69
C GLY A 118 -1.02 0.37 3.78
N ALA A 119 -0.12 1.35 3.76
CA ALA A 119 0.99 1.44 4.69
C ALA A 119 1.00 2.78 5.40
N ARG A 120 0.99 2.77 6.73
CA ARG A 120 1.08 3.98 7.56
C ARG A 120 2.39 4.77 7.40
N LEU A 121 3.41 4.16 6.80
CA LEU A 121 4.78 4.68 6.66
C LEU A 121 5.31 5.33 7.94
N ASP A 122 5.29 4.59 9.06
CA ASP A 122 5.75 5.14 10.34
C ASP A 122 7.23 5.56 10.29
N GLU A 123 7.65 6.36 11.27
CA GLU A 123 9.02 6.91 11.28
C GLU A 123 10.10 5.83 11.27
N ARG A 124 9.84 4.64 11.82
CA ARG A 124 10.80 3.53 11.82
C ARG A 124 10.93 2.89 10.44
N PHE A 125 9.90 3.00 9.61
CA PHE A 125 9.98 2.58 8.21
C PHE A 125 10.74 3.60 7.37
N ILE A 126 10.54 4.90 7.64
CA ILE A 126 11.08 5.97 6.80
C ILE A 126 12.48 6.41 7.24
N CYS A 127 12.87 6.30 8.51
CA CYS A 127 14.11 6.85 9.08
C CYS A 127 15.41 6.44 8.36
N THR A 128 15.43 5.36 7.60
CA THR A 128 16.60 4.93 6.80
C THR A 128 16.76 5.67 5.47
N SER A 129 15.71 6.36 5.03
CA SER A 129 15.67 7.25 3.87
C SER A 129 15.28 8.63 4.41
N ASP A 130 16.26 9.54 4.53
CA ASP A 130 16.04 10.92 4.99
C ASP A 130 14.69 11.44 4.48
N LYS A 131 13.81 11.96 5.35
CA LYS A 131 12.42 12.34 4.95
C LYS A 131 12.44 13.27 3.72
N GLU A 132 13.48 14.07 3.59
CA GLU A 132 13.74 14.90 2.41
C GLU A 132 13.91 14.12 1.09
N PHE A 133 14.51 12.94 1.09
CA PHE A 133 14.67 12.14 -0.12
C PHE A 133 13.34 11.59 -0.63
N ILE A 134 12.48 11.12 0.26
CA ILE A 134 11.15 10.63 -0.14
C ILE A 134 10.29 11.80 -0.64
N ASN A 135 10.38 12.98 -0.02
CA ASN A 135 9.65 14.17 -0.47
C ASN A 135 10.08 14.69 -1.87
N LYS A 136 11.25 14.26 -2.38
CA LYS A 136 11.71 14.57 -3.75
C LYS A 136 11.16 13.61 -4.81
N LYS A 137 10.47 12.55 -4.41
CA LYS A 137 9.96 11.50 -5.29
C LYS A 137 8.50 11.75 -5.63
N LYS A 138 8.04 11.16 -6.73
CA LYS A 138 6.61 11.10 -7.01
C LYS A 138 6.01 9.94 -6.22
N VAL A 139 5.19 10.25 -5.22
CA VAL A 139 4.59 9.24 -4.34
C VAL A 139 3.09 9.21 -4.55
N TYR A 140 2.54 8.04 -4.84
CA TYR A 140 1.10 7.76 -4.82
C TYR A 140 0.82 6.93 -3.58
N HIS A 141 -0.04 7.42 -2.70
CA HIS A 141 -0.30 6.76 -1.43
C HIS A 141 -1.79 6.44 -1.30
N ILE A 142 -2.10 5.15 -1.35
CA ILE A 142 -3.44 4.62 -1.18
C ILE A 142 -3.60 4.07 0.24
N ASP A 143 -4.48 4.70 1.00
CA ASP A 143 -4.90 4.22 2.31
C ASP A 143 -6.38 4.59 2.55
N VAL A 144 -7.03 3.79 3.37
CA VAL A 144 -8.43 3.99 3.78
C VAL A 144 -8.54 5.00 4.93
N ASP A 145 -7.43 5.19 5.68
CA ASP A 145 -7.30 6.10 6.80
C ASP A 145 -6.65 7.41 6.34
N THR A 146 -7.45 8.46 6.20
CA THR A 146 -6.99 9.79 5.76
C THR A 146 -5.99 10.43 6.72
N VAL A 147 -5.91 9.98 7.97
CA VAL A 147 -4.93 10.46 8.95
C VAL A 147 -3.51 10.06 8.56
N GLU A 148 -3.34 8.95 7.82
CA GLU A 148 -2.03 8.50 7.36
C GLU A 148 -1.57 9.26 6.10
N LEU A 149 -2.51 9.76 5.30
CA LEU A 149 -2.25 10.46 4.04
C LEU A 149 -1.75 11.89 4.28
N GLY A 150 -0.48 12.14 3.98
CA GLY A 150 0.23 13.40 4.14
C GLY A 150 0.85 13.59 5.52
N ARG A 151 0.85 12.55 6.37
CA ARG A 151 1.40 12.62 7.73
C ARG A 151 2.92 12.62 7.75
N ILE A 152 3.53 11.86 6.85
CA ILE A 152 4.99 11.67 6.78
C ILE A 152 5.57 12.16 5.46
N ILE A 153 4.85 11.98 4.36
CA ILE A 153 5.24 12.43 3.03
C ILE A 153 4.36 13.63 2.66
N ASN A 154 4.95 14.81 2.57
CA ASN A 154 4.18 16.04 2.41
C ASN A 154 3.69 16.24 0.96
N ASN A 155 4.43 15.70 -0.01
CA ASN A 155 4.22 15.92 -1.45
C ASN A 155 3.67 14.68 -2.17
N GLU A 156 2.85 13.87 -1.47
CA GLU A 156 2.24 12.68 -2.07
C GLU A 156 0.89 13.00 -2.73
N THR A 157 0.60 12.26 -3.79
CA THR A 157 -0.75 12.15 -4.35
C THR A 157 -1.55 11.21 -3.45
N LYS A 158 -2.47 11.80 -2.68
CA LYS A 158 -3.32 11.11 -1.72
C LYS A 158 -4.48 10.40 -2.44
N LEU A 159 -4.57 9.09 -2.26
CA LEU A 159 -5.64 8.26 -2.78
C LEU A 159 -6.42 7.71 -1.58
N GLU A 160 -7.49 8.38 -1.17
CA GLU A 160 -8.40 7.85 -0.15
C GLU A 160 -9.30 6.78 -0.78
N SER A 161 -8.92 5.51 -0.68
CA SER A 161 -9.76 4.42 -1.18
C SER A 161 -9.51 3.10 -0.44
N ASN A 162 -10.46 2.17 -0.56
CA ASN A 162 -10.19 0.77 -0.26
C ASN A 162 -9.19 0.25 -1.29
N LEU A 163 -8.15 -0.42 -0.81
CA LEU A 163 -7.11 -1.02 -1.62
C LEU A 163 -7.66 -2.07 -2.60
N GLU A 164 -8.66 -2.87 -2.22
CA GLU A 164 -9.27 -3.88 -3.10
C GLU A 164 -9.88 -3.26 -4.36
N ALA A 165 -10.68 -2.19 -4.17
CA ALA A 165 -11.29 -1.45 -5.27
C ALA A 165 -10.22 -0.76 -6.14
N PHE A 166 -9.16 -0.23 -5.52
CA PHE A 166 -8.04 0.37 -6.24
C PHE A 166 -7.26 -0.65 -7.07
N LEU A 167 -6.96 -1.83 -6.52
CA LEU A 167 -6.26 -2.89 -7.21
C LEU A 167 -7.10 -3.50 -8.35
N GLU A 168 -8.41 -3.66 -8.15
CA GLU A 168 -9.33 -4.05 -9.22
C GLU A 168 -9.30 -3.04 -10.37
N CYS A 169 -9.47 -1.76 -10.05
CA CYS A 169 -9.39 -0.64 -11.00
C CYS A 169 -8.05 -0.62 -11.77
N LEU A 170 -6.95 -0.97 -11.09
CA LEU A 170 -5.61 -1.04 -11.67
C LEU A 170 -5.42 -2.28 -12.56
N LEU A 171 -5.99 -3.43 -12.18
CA LEU A 171 -5.92 -4.68 -12.95
C LEU A 171 -6.76 -4.65 -14.24
N GLU A 172 -7.87 -3.90 -14.23
CA GLU A 172 -8.70 -3.63 -15.41
C GLU A 172 -7.98 -2.74 -16.42
N ARG A 173 -7.07 -1.89 -15.95
CA ARG A 173 -6.21 -1.07 -16.81
C ARG A 173 -5.00 -1.90 -17.23
N SER A 174 -4.66 -1.86 -18.51
CA SER A 174 -3.43 -2.49 -19.00
C SER A 174 -2.21 -1.80 -18.39
N VAL A 175 -1.70 -2.35 -17.28
CA VAL A 175 -0.44 -1.90 -16.69
C VAL A 175 0.72 -2.19 -17.66
N PRO A 176 1.67 -1.25 -17.83
CA PRO A 176 2.82 -1.47 -18.69
C PRO A 176 3.65 -2.63 -18.15
N ILE A 177 4.14 -3.51 -19.02
CA ILE A 177 5.19 -4.47 -18.61
C ILE A 177 6.50 -3.70 -18.61
N LEU A 178 7.15 -3.58 -17.47
CA LEU A 178 8.45 -2.94 -17.37
C LEU A 178 9.54 -3.94 -17.80
N GLU A 179 10.13 -3.75 -18.98
CA GLU A 179 11.07 -4.70 -19.61
C GLU A 179 12.44 -4.74 -18.91
N GLU A 180 12.93 -3.60 -18.41
CA GLU A 180 14.16 -3.49 -17.62
C GLU A 180 13.87 -2.84 -16.27
N VAL A 181 13.82 -3.67 -15.25
CA VAL A 181 13.82 -3.20 -13.86
C VAL A 181 15.24 -3.38 -13.37
N HIS A 182 16.00 -2.29 -13.27
CA HIS A 182 17.35 -2.31 -12.71
C HIS A 182 17.28 -2.82 -11.26
N PRO A 183 17.66 -4.09 -10.98
CA PRO A 183 17.60 -4.65 -9.63
C PRO A 183 18.77 -4.16 -8.78
N ASP A 184 19.75 -3.50 -9.42
CA ASP A 184 21.00 -3.03 -8.83
C ASP A 184 20.78 -1.77 -7.98
N TYR A 185 19.90 -1.90 -6.99
CA TYR A 185 19.86 -1.02 -5.83
C TYR A 185 21.04 -1.33 -4.88
N ALA A 186 21.81 -2.39 -5.12
CA ALA A 186 22.79 -2.94 -4.18
C ALA A 186 24.26 -2.61 -4.48
N HIS A 187 24.57 -1.92 -5.58
CA HIS A 187 25.95 -1.70 -6.06
C HIS A 187 26.50 -0.28 -5.93
N GLU A 188 25.85 0.62 -5.20
CA GLU A 188 26.37 1.96 -4.85
C GLU A 188 26.65 2.15 -3.36
#